data_AF-A0A445DTK4-F1
#
_entry.id   AF-A0A445DTK4-F1
#
_cell.length_a   1.000
_cell.length_b   1.000
_cell.length_c   1.000
_cell.angle_alpha   90.00
_cell.angle_beta   90.00
_cell.angle_gamma   90.00
#
_symmetry.space_group_name_H-M   'P 1'
#
loop_
_entity.id
_entity.type
_entity.pdbx_description
1 polymer ?
#
loop_
_entity_poly.entity_id
_entity_poly.type
_entity_poly.pdbx_seq_one_letter_code
_entity_poly.pdbx_strand_id
1 'polypeptide(L)'
;MRTRRKTHEESCFCGLKAAVRKSGTAENPYRLFRACPRYRKGSHCNYFKWVEDDEYEGMGESGTKKDYGVELQVDSDCDEWRLKVAWRLGSLEAEVKALKMLIVFLFMVVVVNVIICSLLSRSK
;
A
#
# COMPACT_ATOMS: atom_id res chain seq x y z
N MET A 1 29.75 19.72 -29.02
CA MET A 1 30.20 18.85 -27.91
C MET A 1 28.97 18.36 -27.16
N ARG A 2 28.63 17.06 -27.22
CA ARG A 2 27.53 16.48 -26.43
C ARG A 2 28.05 16.16 -25.04
N THR A 3 27.71 16.98 -24.06
CA THR A 3 28.07 16.74 -22.66
C THR A 3 27.28 15.54 -22.17
N ARG A 4 27.97 14.40 -22.02
CA ARG A 4 27.43 13.17 -21.41
C ARG A 4 27.00 13.51 -19.98
N ARG A 5 25.70 13.74 -19.75
CA ARG A 5 25.14 13.90 -18.39
C ARG A 5 25.45 12.62 -17.62
N LYS A 6 26.42 12.69 -16.71
CA LYS A 6 26.62 11.66 -15.70
C LYS A 6 25.40 11.71 -14.80
N THR A 7 24.50 10.75 -14.91
CA THR A 7 23.58 10.40 -13.83
C THR A 7 24.46 9.94 -12.68
N HIS A 8 24.90 10.90 -11.85
CA HIS A 8 25.66 10.57 -10.66
C HIS A 8 24.67 9.88 -9.72
N GLU A 9 24.88 8.58 -9.48
CA GLU A 9 24.08 7.86 -8.49
C GLU A 9 24.35 8.48 -7.11
N GLU A 10 23.52 9.44 -6.73
CA GLU A 10 23.67 10.15 -5.47
C GLU A 10 23.52 9.17 -4.32
N SER A 11 24.54 9.13 -3.47
CA SER A 11 24.57 8.29 -2.28
C SER A 11 24.27 9.13 -1.05
N CYS A 12 23.50 8.56 -0.11
CA CYS A 12 23.28 9.19 1.18
C CYS A 12 24.56 9.14 2.05
N PHE A 13 24.56 9.83 3.20
CA PHE A 13 25.71 9.83 4.13
C PHE A 13 26.02 8.45 4.76
N CYS A 14 25.23 7.42 4.48
CA CYS A 14 25.54 6.04 4.84
C CYS A 14 26.36 5.30 3.77
N GLY A 15 26.67 5.93 2.65
CA GLY A 15 27.25 5.28 1.47
C GLY A 15 26.25 4.42 0.67
N LEU A 16 24.96 4.44 1.03
CA LEU A 16 23.91 3.73 0.30
C LEU A 16 23.32 4.63 -0.80
N LYS A 17 22.96 4.05 -1.95
CA LYS A 17 22.25 4.75 -3.02
C LYS A 17 20.97 5.40 -2.48
N ALA A 18 20.81 6.71 -2.71
CA ALA A 18 19.65 7.44 -2.21
C ALA A 18 18.39 7.02 -2.98
N ALA A 19 17.32 6.73 -2.25
CA ALA A 19 16.03 6.34 -2.82
C ALA A 19 15.23 7.57 -3.20
N VAL A 20 14.64 7.58 -4.41
CA VAL A 20 13.69 8.63 -4.83
C VAL A 20 12.33 8.34 -4.22
N ARG A 21 11.70 9.36 -3.65
CA ARG A 21 10.40 9.30 -2.98
C ARG A 21 9.53 10.47 -3.41
N LYS A 22 8.22 10.31 -3.28
CA LYS A 22 7.22 11.35 -3.56
C LYS A 22 6.83 12.05 -2.26
N SER A 23 6.86 13.37 -2.25
CA SER A 23 6.38 14.19 -1.13
C SER A 23 4.86 14.12 -1.04
N GLY A 24 4.37 13.94 0.19
CA GLY A 24 2.95 13.94 0.54
C GLY A 24 2.54 15.13 1.41
N THR A 25 3.41 16.14 1.58
CA THR A 25 3.06 17.33 2.36
C THR A 25 2.17 18.27 1.55
N ALA A 26 1.33 19.05 2.25
CA ALA A 26 0.41 19.98 1.60
C ALA A 26 1.13 21.12 0.87
N GLU A 27 2.31 21.51 1.36
CA GLU A 27 3.15 22.58 0.79
C GLU A 27 3.93 22.12 -0.44
N ASN A 28 4.24 20.82 -0.54
CA ASN A 28 5.00 20.25 -1.64
C ASN A 28 4.32 18.97 -2.14
N PRO A 29 3.10 19.04 -2.68
CA PRO A 29 2.39 17.87 -3.14
C PRO A 29 3.12 17.27 -4.34
N TYR A 30 3.30 15.95 -4.33
CA TYR A 30 3.81 15.17 -5.46
C TYR A 30 5.25 15.43 -5.92
N ARG A 31 5.97 16.38 -5.30
CA ARG A 31 7.37 16.68 -5.61
C ARG A 31 8.29 15.52 -5.24
N LEU A 32 9.26 15.19 -6.09
CA LEU A 32 10.19 14.09 -5.86
C LEU A 32 11.42 14.53 -5.05
N PHE A 33 11.84 13.70 -4.10
CA PHE A 33 13.05 13.93 -3.31
C PHE A 33 13.86 12.63 -3.16
N ARG A 34 15.17 12.76 -3.07
CA ARG A 34 16.11 11.69 -2.73
C ARG A 34 16.27 11.64 -1.21
N ALA A 35 16.21 10.45 -0.65
CA ALA A 35 16.38 10.25 0.79
C ALA A 35 17.14 8.96 1.12
N CYS A 36 17.64 8.88 2.36
CA CYS A 36 18.24 7.64 2.87
C CYS A 36 17.24 6.48 2.75
N PRO A 37 17.62 5.31 2.19
CA PRO A 37 16.75 4.14 2.14
C PRO A 37 16.28 3.71 3.54
N ARG A 38 17.14 3.88 4.55
CA ARG A 38 16.85 3.54 5.95
C ARG A 38 15.95 4.51 6.69
N TYR A 39 15.43 5.57 6.04
CA TYR A 39 14.65 6.64 6.69
C TYR A 39 13.57 6.14 7.67
N ARG A 40 12.84 5.07 7.32
CA ARG A 40 11.80 4.49 8.18
C ARG A 40 12.29 3.51 9.26
N LYS A 41 13.55 3.07 9.18
CA LYS A 41 14.15 2.05 10.06
C LYS A 41 14.85 2.64 11.28
N GLY A 42 14.71 3.94 11.56
CA GLY A 42 15.32 4.62 12.71
C GLY A 42 16.82 4.88 12.56
N SER A 43 17.61 3.93 12.05
CA SER A 43 19.06 4.05 11.83
C SER A 43 19.42 4.78 10.52
N HIS A 44 18.89 5.98 10.30
CA HIS A 44 19.06 6.74 9.07
C HIS A 44 19.92 7.98 9.27
N CYS A 45 20.57 8.43 8.19
CA CYS A 45 21.46 9.59 8.24
C CYS A 45 20.79 10.92 7.92
N ASN A 46 19.45 10.98 7.89
CA ASN A 46 18.68 12.19 7.54
C ASN A 46 19.03 12.81 6.17
N TYR A 47 19.67 12.07 5.27
CA TYR A 47 19.91 12.55 3.91
C TYR A 47 18.60 12.88 3.21
N PHE A 48 18.52 14.10 2.68
CA PHE A 48 17.39 14.65 1.95
C PHE A 48 17.90 15.61 0.86
N LYS A 49 17.41 15.45 -0.37
CA LYS A 49 17.67 16.37 -1.48
C LYS A 49 16.47 16.40 -2.43
N TRP A 50 16.03 17.57 -2.87
CA TRP A 50 15.01 17.66 -3.91
C TRP A 50 15.57 17.15 -5.25
N VAL A 51 14.72 16.49 -6.04
CA VAL A 51 15.00 16.22 -7.46
C VAL A 51 14.65 17.49 -8.23
N GLU A 52 15.57 17.97 -9.07
CA GLU A 52 15.37 19.16 -9.91
C GLU A 52 14.59 18.77 -11.19
N ASP A 53 13.78 19.69 -11.73
CA ASP A 53 12.85 19.41 -12.83
C ASP A 53 13.59 19.16 -14.17
N ASP A 54 14.82 19.63 -14.33
CA ASP A 54 15.68 19.41 -15.48
C ASP A 54 16.37 18.03 -15.50
N GLU A 55 16.31 17.28 -14.38
CA GLU A 55 16.54 15.83 -14.37
C GLU A 55 15.33 15.06 -14.95
N TYR A 56 14.15 15.68 -15.03
CA TYR A 56 12.90 15.08 -15.54
C TYR A 56 12.65 15.40 -17.03
N GLU A 57 12.99 16.61 -17.49
CA GLU A 57 12.84 17.05 -18.90
C GLU A 57 13.72 16.26 -19.91
N GLY A 58 14.68 15.46 -19.45
CA GLY A 58 15.48 14.57 -20.30
C GLY A 58 14.82 13.22 -20.65
N MET A 59 13.63 12.93 -20.12
CA MET A 59 12.92 11.65 -20.32
C MET A 59 11.74 11.76 -21.30
N GLY A 60 11.35 12.97 -21.70
CA GLY A 60 10.43 13.21 -22.80
C GLY A 60 11.20 13.24 -24.13
N GLU A 61 10.79 12.43 -25.09
CA GLU A 61 11.29 12.43 -26.48
C GLU A 61 12.62 11.70 -26.78
N SER A 62 12.68 10.41 -26.45
CA SER A 62 13.24 9.46 -27.43
C SER A 62 12.65 8.08 -27.22
N GLY A 63 11.85 7.64 -28.18
CA GLY A 63 11.26 6.31 -28.20
C GLY A 63 12.35 5.24 -28.19
N THR A 64 12.60 4.62 -27.04
CA THR A 64 12.99 3.22 -26.95
C THR A 64 12.62 2.72 -25.56
N LYS A 65 11.77 1.68 -25.50
CA LYS A 65 11.54 0.86 -24.31
C LYS A 65 12.89 0.46 -23.71
N LYS A 66 13.33 1.13 -22.65
CA LYS A 66 14.43 0.69 -21.80
C LYS A 66 14.03 0.90 -20.35
N ASP A 67 13.51 -0.19 -19.80
CA ASP A 67 13.85 -0.68 -18.47
C ASP A 67 14.22 0.40 -17.45
N TYR A 68 13.20 1.11 -16.96
CA TYR A 68 13.24 1.81 -15.67
C TYR A 68 13.09 0.79 -14.54
N GLY A 69 13.95 -0.24 -14.57
CA GLY A 69 14.30 -1.08 -13.43
C GLY A 69 15.30 -0.34 -12.54
N VAL A 70 14.89 0.78 -11.94
CA VAL A 70 15.67 1.44 -10.88
C VAL A 70 14.81 1.45 -9.63
N GLU A 71 14.93 0.34 -8.90
CA GLU A 71 14.58 0.15 -7.48
C GLU A 71 13.44 1.01 -6.97
N LEU A 72 12.23 0.53 -7.25
CA LEU A 72 11.04 0.70 -6.45
C LEU A 72 11.23 0.00 -5.08
N GLN A 73 12.30 0.32 -4.33
CA GLN A 73 12.59 -0.26 -3.01
C GLN A 73 11.84 0.45 -1.86
N VAL A 74 10.96 1.40 -2.18
CA VAL A 74 10.16 2.13 -1.18
C VAL A 74 8.68 1.72 -1.19
N ASP A 75 8.33 0.63 -1.85
CA ASP A 75 6.95 0.09 -1.76
C ASP A 75 6.87 -1.20 -0.96
N SER A 76 7.89 -2.08 -0.99
CA SER A 76 7.82 -3.39 -0.33
C SER A 76 7.38 -3.37 1.16
N ASP A 77 7.86 -2.43 1.98
CA ASP A 77 7.49 -2.35 3.41
C ASP A 77 6.13 -1.66 3.63
N CYS A 78 5.77 -0.71 2.75
CA CYS A 78 4.45 -0.07 2.71
C CYS A 78 3.36 -1.06 2.26
N ASP A 79 3.68 -1.84 1.23
CA ASP A 79 2.85 -2.86 0.62
C ASP A 79 2.68 -4.06 1.54
N GLU A 80 3.75 -4.51 2.22
CA GLU A 80 3.64 -5.64 3.13
C GLU A 80 2.64 -5.34 4.27
N TRP A 81 2.74 -4.16 4.88
CA TRP A 81 1.79 -3.73 5.91
C TRP A 81 0.37 -3.61 5.36
N ARG A 82 0.20 -3.04 4.16
CA ARG A 82 -1.11 -2.92 3.49
C ARG A 82 -1.72 -4.27 3.17
N LEU A 83 -0.95 -5.21 2.65
CA LEU A 83 -1.38 -6.57 2.36
C LEU A 83 -1.79 -7.27 3.66
N LYS A 84 -0.98 -7.18 4.72
CA LYS A 84 -1.28 -7.77 6.04
C LYS A 84 -2.60 -7.25 6.60
N VAL A 85 -2.85 -5.94 6.52
CA VAL A 85 -4.13 -5.34 6.95
C VAL A 85 -5.28 -5.79 6.05
N ALA A 86 -5.10 -5.80 4.73
CA ALA A 86 -6.11 -6.23 3.78
C ALA A 86 -6.55 -7.69 4.02
N TRP A 87 -5.58 -8.59 4.26
CA TRP A 87 -5.84 -9.99 4.60
C TRP A 87 -6.62 -10.13 5.92
N ARG A 88 -6.22 -9.39 6.96
CA ARG A 88 -6.91 -9.41 8.26
C ARG A 88 -8.35 -8.90 8.15
N LEU A 89 -8.56 -7.84 7.38
CA LEU A 89 -9.88 -7.26 7.15
C LEU A 89 -10.77 -8.23 6.36
N GLY A 90 -10.26 -8.85 5.30
CA GLY A 90 -10.99 -9.86 4.53
C GLY A 90 -11.35 -11.10 5.36
N SER A 91 -10.45 -11.56 6.22
CA SER A 91 -10.71 -12.67 7.15
C SER A 91 -11.83 -12.34 8.13
N LEU A 92 -11.77 -11.16 8.78
CA LEU A 92 -12.81 -10.70 9.70
C LEU A 92 -14.16 -10.50 8.98
N GLU A 93 -14.15 -9.99 7.75
CA GLU A 93 -15.37 -9.83 6.96
C GLU A 93 -16.05 -11.17 6.70
N ALA A 94 -15.29 -12.22 6.38
CA ALA A 94 -15.81 -13.57 6.18
C ALA A 94 -16.41 -14.15 7.47
N GLU A 95 -15.73 -14.00 8.60
CA GLU A 95 -16.23 -14.44 9.91
C GLU A 95 -17.51 -13.69 10.31
N VAL A 96 -17.57 -12.36 10.10
CA VAL A 96 -18.76 -11.55 10.36
C VAL A 96 -19.92 -11.98 9.46
N LYS A 97 -19.68 -12.25 8.18
CA LYS A 97 -20.70 -12.77 7.27
C LYS A 97 -21.21 -14.14 7.73
N ALA A 98 -20.31 -15.05 8.12
CA ALA A 98 -20.69 -16.36 8.63
C ALA A 98 -21.51 -16.26 9.92
N LEU A 99 -21.09 -15.44 10.89
CA LEU A 99 -21.83 -15.21 12.13
C LEU A 99 -23.21 -14.60 11.87
N LYS A 100 -23.32 -13.63 10.95
CA LYS A 100 -24.62 -13.08 10.54
C LYS A 100 -25.54 -14.15 9.95
N MET A 101 -25.02 -15.01 9.06
CA MET A 101 -25.80 -16.10 8.49
C MET A 101 -26.24 -17.12 9.55
N LEU A 102 -25.38 -17.44 10.51
CA LEU A 102 -25.72 -18.32 11.63
C LEU A 102 -26.82 -17.73 12.52
N ILE A 103 -26.73 -16.43 12.85
CA ILE A 103 -27.77 -15.76 13.65
C ILE A 103 -29.12 -15.80 12.93
N VAL A 104 -29.14 -15.50 11.62
CA VAL A 104 -30.36 -15.58 10.80
C VAL A 104 -30.92 -17.01 10.77
N PHE A 105 -30.06 -18.01 10.58
CA PHE A 105 -30.47 -19.42 10.58
C PHE A 105 -31.11 -19.84 11.92
N LEU A 106 -30.46 -19.50 13.04
CA LEU A 106 -30.99 -19.80 14.38
C LEU A 106 -32.35 -19.12 14.62
N PHE A 107 -32.51 -17.87 14.19
CA PHE A 107 -33.79 -17.16 14.28
C PHE A 107 -34.89 -17.88 13.50
N MET A 108 -34.61 -18.31 12.27
CA MET A 108 -35.56 -19.06 11.44
C MET A 108 -35.95 -20.39 12.08
N VAL A 109 -35.00 -21.12 12.67
CA VAL A 109 -35.28 -22.37 13.41
C VAL A 109 -36.23 -22.12 14.57
N VAL A 110 -36.02 -21.07 15.36
CA VAL A 110 -36.91 -20.71 16.48
C VAL A 110 -38.32 -20.40 15.97
N VAL A 111 -38.46 -19.60 14.92
CA VAL A 111 -39.76 -19.27 14.32
C VAL A 111 -40.50 -20.51 13.83
N VAL A 112 -39.81 -21.42 13.13
CA VAL A 112 -40.40 -22.67 12.65
C VAL A 112 -40.88 -23.54 13.81
N ASN A 113 -40.08 -23.67 14.88
CA ASN A 113 -40.49 -24.42 16.07
C ASN A 113 -41.73 -23.82 16.74
N VAL A 114 -41.80 -22.49 16.87
CA VAL A 114 -42.99 -21.79 17.40
C VAL A 114 -44.22 -22.08 16.55
N ILE A 115 -44.10 -22.04 15.21
CA ILE A 115 -45.19 -22.36 14.29
C ILE A 115 -45.63 -23.81 14.50
N ILE A 116 -44.70 -24.78 14.52
CA ILE A 116 -45.01 -26.20 14.73
C ILE A 116 -45.74 -26.41 16.06
N CYS A 117 -45.24 -25.83 17.16
CA CYS A 117 -45.90 -25.90 18.47
C CYS A 117 -47.33 -25.32 18.42
N SER A 118 -47.52 -24.18 17.75
CA SER A 118 -48.84 -23.56 17.62
C SER A 118 -49.83 -24.41 16.82
N LEU A 119 -49.38 -25.10 15.77
CA LEU A 119 -50.19 -26.01 14.96
C LEU A 119 -50.56 -27.28 15.75
N LEU A 120 -49.60 -27.85 16.49
CA LEU A 120 -49.83 -29.02 17.34
C LEU A 120 -50.81 -28.72 18.48
N SER A 121 -50.72 -27.53 19.09
CA SER A 121 -51.64 -27.09 20.15
C SER A 121 -53.05 -26.79 19.64
N ARG A 122 -53.22 -26.47 18.36
CA ARG A 122 -54.55 -26.30 17.73
C ARG A 122 -55.20 -27.62 17.31
N SER A 123 -54.40 -28.66 17.11
CA SER A 123 -54.86 -29.97 16.65
C SER A 123 -55.25 -30.93 17.78
N LYS A 124 -54.96 -30.56 19.04
CA LYS A 124 -55.46 -31.24 20.24
C LYS A 124 -56.69 -30.50 20.76
#